data_AF-A0ABC9TSH5-F1
#
_entry.id   AF-A0ABC9TSH5-F1
#
_cell.length_a   1.000
_cell.length_b   1.000
_cell.length_c   1.000
_cell.angle_alpha   90.00
_cell.angle_beta   90.00
_cell.angle_gamma   90.00
#
_symmetry.space_group_name_H-M   'P 1'
#
loop_
_entity.id
_entity.type
_entity.pdbx_description
1 polymer ?
#
loop_
_entity_poly.entity_id
_entity_poly.type
_entity_poly.pdbx_seq_one_letter_code
_entity_poly.pdbx_strand_id
1 'polypeptide(L)'
;MIQDFLFYNHLDRADYYDVVALGYLEAVQDYDEDSRTRQYKFETIASRKMCDCLFKHWRYNGRLKRKAYLVSLDGTVYEDSGLTLSETIVAKSVKCEDLVFQRLMIEEAMVHMTEKEKKVVQMKAAGFTGPEIGTACGVTTSGVYGRLYRMRKRLNRVFSAQESEVYAYT
;
A
#
# COMPACT_ATOMS: atom_id res chain seq x y z
N MET A 1 -34.37 24.84 9.99
CA MET A 1 -33.21 24.30 10.71
C MET A 1 -31.93 24.22 9.87
N ILE A 2 -31.84 23.42 8.79
CA ILE A 2 -30.61 23.38 7.95
C ILE A 2 -30.30 24.78 7.37
N GLN A 3 -31.31 25.48 6.86
CA GLN A 3 -31.12 26.83 6.30
C GLN A 3 -30.68 27.84 7.35
N ASP A 4 -31.30 27.80 8.53
CA ASP A 4 -30.92 28.66 9.65
C ASP A 4 -29.49 28.36 10.11
N PHE A 5 -29.13 27.07 10.19
CA PHE A 5 -27.77 26.64 10.54
C PHE A 5 -26.73 27.17 9.53
N LEU A 6 -26.99 27.04 8.22
CA LEU A 6 -26.09 27.58 7.19
C LEU A 6 -25.96 29.10 7.31
N PHE A 7 -27.08 29.80 7.52
CA PHE A 7 -27.11 31.25 7.69
C PHE A 7 -26.30 31.72 8.90
N TYR A 8 -26.51 31.10 10.08
CA TYR A 8 -25.80 31.45 11.31
C TYR A 8 -24.30 31.13 11.26
N ASN A 9 -23.89 30.13 10.49
CA ASN A 9 -22.48 29.75 10.33
C ASN A 9 -21.81 30.40 9.10
N HIS A 10 -22.52 31.28 8.37
CA HIS A 10 -22.03 31.94 7.15
C HIS A 10 -21.51 30.96 6.09
N LEU A 11 -22.22 29.84 5.93
CA LEU A 11 -21.87 28.80 4.97
C LEU A 11 -22.64 28.99 3.67
N ASP A 12 -21.94 28.90 2.54
CA ASP A 12 -22.61 28.92 1.25
C ASP A 12 -23.48 27.66 1.07
N ARG A 13 -24.67 27.83 0.51
CA ARG A 13 -25.61 26.73 0.35
C ARG A 13 -25.12 25.73 -0.71
N ALA A 14 -24.51 26.19 -1.81
CA ALA A 14 -24.10 25.29 -2.87
C ALA A 14 -22.97 24.35 -2.42
N ASP A 15 -22.10 24.83 -1.52
CA ASP A 15 -20.94 24.09 -1.05
C ASP A 15 -21.18 23.21 0.19
N TYR A 16 -22.17 23.54 1.04
CA TYR A 16 -22.30 22.92 2.37
C TYR A 16 -23.68 22.32 2.69
N TYR A 17 -24.67 22.46 1.82
CA TYR A 17 -26.02 21.97 2.12
C TYR A 17 -26.05 20.45 2.32
N ASP A 18 -25.40 19.69 1.45
CA ASP A 18 -25.31 18.23 1.51
C ASP A 18 -24.54 17.75 2.75
N VAL A 19 -23.40 18.38 3.07
CA VAL A 19 -22.59 18.09 4.25
C VAL A 19 -23.42 18.25 5.54
N VAL A 20 -24.14 19.36 5.65
CA VAL A 20 -24.98 19.66 6.81
C VAL A 20 -26.23 18.77 6.83
N ALA A 21 -26.83 18.48 5.68
CA ALA A 21 -27.98 17.59 5.56
C ALA A 21 -27.65 16.16 6.03
N LEU A 22 -26.45 15.65 5.75
CA LEU A 22 -26.01 14.35 6.28
C LEU A 22 -25.99 14.34 7.82
N GLY A 23 -25.47 15.41 8.45
CA GLY A 23 -25.50 15.54 9.90
C GLY A 23 -26.92 15.66 10.47
N TYR A 24 -27.82 16.32 9.75
CA TYR A 24 -29.25 16.34 10.12
C TYR A 24 -29.88 14.95 10.08
N LEU A 25 -29.63 14.17 9.02
CA LEU A 25 -30.17 12.83 8.87
C LEU A 25 -29.64 11.88 9.95
N GLU A 26 -28.34 11.97 10.27
CA GLU A 26 -27.73 11.23 11.39
C GLU A 26 -28.42 11.61 12.72
N ALA A 27 -28.75 12.90 12.91
CA ALA A 27 -29.48 13.33 14.10
C ALA A 27 -30.92 12.80 14.15
N VAL A 28 -31.63 12.72 13.02
CA VAL A 28 -32.99 12.15 12.96
C VAL A 28 -32.94 10.67 13.35
N GLN A 29 -31.97 9.91 12.83
CA GLN A 29 -31.79 8.50 13.16
C GLN A 29 -31.48 8.31 14.65
N ASP A 30 -30.48 9.02 15.18
CA ASP A 30 -30.09 8.92 16.59
C ASP A 30 -31.20 9.35 17.57
N TYR A 31 -32.03 10.31 17.17
CA TYR A 31 -33.14 10.78 18.00
C TYR A 31 -34.32 9.80 18.03
N ASP A 32 -34.53 9.06 16.94
CA ASP A 32 -35.54 8.01 16.87
C ASP A 32 -35.07 6.74 17.59
N GLU A 33 -33.81 6.31 17.37
CA GLU A 33 -33.30 5.01 17.82
C GLU A 33 -32.79 5.01 19.28
N ASP A 34 -32.16 6.09 19.77
CA ASP A 34 -31.60 6.13 21.13
C ASP A 34 -32.51 6.91 22.10
N SER A 35 -33.15 6.21 23.04
CA SER A 35 -34.02 6.84 24.04
C SER A 35 -33.28 7.86 24.93
N ARG A 36 -31.95 7.76 25.05
CA ARG A 36 -31.12 8.69 25.85
C ARG A 36 -30.97 10.06 25.19
N THR A 37 -31.14 10.18 23.87
CA THR A 37 -31.02 11.48 23.17
C THR A 37 -32.27 12.34 23.34
N ARG A 38 -33.42 11.71 23.61
CA ARG A 38 -34.73 12.37 23.83
C ARG A 38 -34.83 13.21 25.10
N GLN A 39 -33.84 13.10 26.01
CA GLN A 39 -33.74 14.00 27.17
C GLN A 39 -33.33 15.43 26.76
N TYR A 40 -32.80 15.61 25.55
CA TYR A 40 -32.42 16.90 24.98
C TYR A 40 -33.38 17.30 23.86
N LYS A 41 -33.46 18.60 23.56
CA LYS A 41 -34.22 19.06 22.40
C LYS A 41 -33.56 18.56 21.11
N PHE A 42 -34.36 18.09 20.16
CA PHE A 42 -33.88 17.62 18.86
C PHE A 42 -32.97 18.64 18.16
N GLU A 43 -33.32 19.93 18.21
CA GLU A 43 -32.51 21.02 17.62
C GLU A 43 -31.07 21.03 18.15
N THR A 44 -30.87 20.74 19.44
CA THR A 44 -29.53 20.66 20.06
C THR A 44 -28.73 19.48 19.49
N ILE A 45 -29.36 18.30 19.39
CA ILE A 45 -28.72 17.11 18.83
C ILE A 45 -28.36 17.33 17.37
N ALA A 46 -29.30 17.86 16.59
CA ALA A 46 -29.11 18.07 15.18
C ALA A 46 -28.09 19.16 14.87
N SER A 47 -28.09 20.29 15.59
CA SER A 47 -27.03 21.30 15.48
C SER A 47 -25.65 20.70 15.78
N ARG A 48 -25.56 19.83 16.80
CA ARG A 48 -24.30 19.15 17.13
C ARG A 48 -23.82 18.23 16.01
N LYS A 49 -24.69 17.37 15.48
CA LYS A 49 -24.36 16.44 14.39
C LYS A 49 -24.01 17.16 13.08
N MET A 50 -24.74 18.23 12.75
CA MET A 50 -24.41 19.12 11.64
C MET A 50 -22.99 19.71 11.77
N CYS A 51 -22.65 20.24 12.95
CA CYS A 51 -21.29 20.72 13.24
C CYS A 51 -20.24 19.62 13.09
N ASP A 52 -20.50 18.43 13.62
CA ASP A 52 -19.56 17.30 13.54
C ASP A 52 -19.30 16.88 12.08
N CYS A 53 -20.34 16.83 11.24
CA CYS A 53 -20.21 16.59 9.80
C CYS A 53 -19.41 17.69 9.10
N LEU A 54 -19.66 18.96 9.43
CA LEU A 54 -18.90 20.09 8.90
C LEU A 54 -17.41 20.00 9.25
N PHE A 55 -17.07 19.69 10.50
CA PHE A 55 -15.68 19.51 10.94
C PHE A 55 -15.01 18.32 10.24
N LYS A 56 -15.73 17.19 10.06
CA LYS A 56 -15.23 16.06 9.29
C LYS A 56 -14.93 16.45 7.85
N HIS A 57 -15.83 17.20 7.20
CA HIS A 57 -15.65 17.71 5.84
C HIS A 57 -14.42 18.62 5.72
N TRP A 58 -14.30 19.62 6.60
CA TRP A 58 -13.11 20.48 6.63
C TRP A 58 -11.82 19.71 6.91
N ARG A 59 -11.84 18.74 7.84
CA ARG A 59 -10.67 17.90 8.13
C ARG A 59 -10.29 17.02 6.93
N TYR A 60 -11.27 16.53 6.18
CA TYR A 60 -11.06 15.73 4.98
C TYR A 60 -10.44 16.58 3.86
N ASN A 61 -11.03 17.74 3.56
CA ASN A 61 -10.54 18.67 2.53
C ASN A 61 -9.25 19.39 2.94
N GLY A 62 -8.98 19.48 4.25
CA GLY A 62 -7.75 20.07 4.80
C GLY A 62 -6.50 19.21 4.65
N ARG A 63 -6.62 17.94 4.21
CA ARG A 63 -5.46 17.03 4.11
C ARG A 63 -4.50 17.45 3.00
N LEU A 64 -3.20 17.37 3.28
CA LEU A 64 -2.13 17.78 2.36
C LEU A 64 -2.29 17.22 0.94
N LYS A 65 -2.65 15.93 0.79
CA LYS A 65 -2.84 15.32 -0.54
C LYS A 65 -3.98 15.94 -1.36
N ARG A 66 -5.01 16.49 -0.71
CA ARG A 66 -6.18 17.12 -1.36
C ARG A 66 -6.02 18.64 -1.54
N LYS A 67 -5.05 19.23 -0.84
CA LYS A 67 -4.60 20.61 -1.02
C LYS A 67 -3.32 20.73 -1.85
N ALA A 68 -2.81 19.61 -2.36
CA ALA A 68 -1.59 19.60 -3.15
C ALA A 68 -1.83 20.36 -4.45
N TYR A 69 -0.85 21.16 -4.86
CA TYR A 69 -0.84 21.73 -6.20
C TYR A 69 -0.81 20.59 -7.21
N LEU A 70 -1.83 20.53 -8.06
CA LEU A 70 -1.93 19.51 -9.09
C LEU A 70 -1.21 20.02 -10.34
N VAL A 71 -0.29 19.19 -10.84
CA VAL A 71 0.38 19.42 -12.12
C VAL A 71 -0.17 18.41 -13.11
N SER A 72 -0.52 18.86 -14.31
CA SER A 72 -0.95 17.95 -15.37
C SER A 72 0.22 17.08 -15.82
N LEU A 73 0.01 15.76 -15.90
CA LEU A 73 0.99 14.83 -16.44
C LEU A 73 1.17 15.00 -17.95
N ASP A 74 0.12 15.46 -18.64
CA ASP A 74 0.14 15.77 -20.08
C ASP A 74 0.66 17.18 -20.37
N GLY A 75 1.01 17.95 -19.32
CA GLY A 75 1.58 19.28 -19.48
C GLY A 75 3.00 19.24 -20.04
N THR A 76 3.33 20.19 -20.91
CA THR A 76 4.69 20.38 -21.44
C THR A 76 5.64 20.83 -20.34
N VAL A 77 6.80 20.19 -20.21
CA VAL A 77 7.78 20.52 -19.14
C VAL A 77 8.63 21.73 -19.50
N TYR A 78 9.00 21.84 -20.76
CA TYR A 78 9.72 22.98 -21.33
C TYR A 78 9.05 23.35 -22.65
N GLU A 79 8.98 24.66 -22.95
CA GLU A 79 8.32 25.16 -24.17
C GLU A 79 8.94 24.57 -25.45
N ASP A 80 10.23 24.23 -25.41
CA ASP A 80 10.98 23.75 -26.57
C ASP A 80 11.17 22.22 -26.63
N SER A 81 10.85 21.48 -25.56
CA SER A 81 11.19 20.05 -25.51
C SER A 81 10.19 19.16 -26.25
N GLY A 82 8.94 19.61 -26.42
CA GLY A 82 7.85 18.80 -26.97
C GLY A 82 7.46 17.58 -26.11
N LEU A 83 8.09 17.38 -24.96
CA LEU A 83 7.87 16.25 -24.05
C LEU A 83 6.91 16.64 -22.92
N THR A 84 6.03 15.71 -22.57
CA THR A 84 5.12 15.83 -21.44
C THR A 84 5.80 15.50 -20.11
N LEU A 85 5.20 15.93 -19.00
CA LEU A 85 5.70 15.61 -17.66
C LEU A 85 5.72 14.11 -17.40
N SER A 86 4.75 13.35 -17.92
CA SER A 86 4.71 11.90 -17.79
C SER A 86 5.91 11.20 -18.43
N GLU A 87 6.40 11.71 -19.55
CA GLU A 87 7.51 11.13 -20.32
C GLU A 87 8.88 11.41 -19.70
N THR A 88 8.97 12.45 -18.87
CA THR A 88 10.20 12.82 -18.15
C THR A 88 10.30 12.20 -16.76
N ILE A 89 9.18 11.73 -16.19
CA ILE A 89 9.18 11.01 -14.92
C ILE A 89 9.72 9.59 -15.14
N VAL A 90 10.92 9.33 -14.61
CA VAL A 90 11.50 7.99 -14.60
C VAL A 90 10.66 7.07 -13.71
N ALA A 91 10.02 6.08 -14.32
CA ALA A 91 9.39 5.00 -13.57
C ALA A 91 10.45 4.26 -12.76
N LYS A 92 10.22 4.08 -11.45
CA LYS A 92 11.06 3.24 -10.58
C LYS A 92 10.79 1.75 -10.84
N SER A 93 10.64 1.35 -12.10
CA SER A 93 10.54 -0.05 -12.50
C SER A 93 11.93 -0.68 -12.48
N VAL A 94 12.01 -1.91 -12.00
CA VAL A 94 13.23 -2.73 -12.14
C VAL A 94 13.57 -2.79 -13.63
N LYS A 95 14.80 -2.46 -14.01
CA LYS A 95 15.19 -2.49 -15.43
C LYS A 95 15.11 -3.92 -15.94
N CYS A 96 14.81 -4.08 -17.23
CA CYS A 96 14.82 -5.40 -17.86
C CYS A 96 16.18 -6.10 -17.66
N GLU A 97 17.27 -5.36 -17.77
CA GLU A 97 18.63 -5.82 -17.52
C GLU A 97 18.81 -6.41 -16.12
N ASP A 98 18.31 -5.73 -15.08
CA ASP A 98 18.38 -6.19 -13.70
C ASP A 98 17.59 -7.50 -13.51
N LEU A 99 16.41 -7.61 -14.14
CA LEU A 99 15.59 -8.83 -14.08
C LEU A 99 16.27 -10.02 -14.77
N VAL A 100 16.86 -9.78 -15.95
CA VAL A 100 17.61 -10.80 -16.70
C VAL A 100 18.83 -11.26 -15.90
N PHE A 101 19.59 -10.31 -15.34
CA PHE A 101 20.75 -10.63 -14.51
C PHE A 101 20.36 -11.43 -13.25
N GLN A 102 19.32 -11.00 -12.53
CA GLN A 102 18.81 -11.75 -11.38
C GLN A 102 18.38 -13.17 -11.74
N ARG A 103 17.71 -13.34 -12.90
CA ARG A 103 17.31 -14.67 -13.37
C ARG A 103 18.52 -15.57 -13.64
N LEU A 104 19.54 -15.06 -14.32
CA LEU A 104 20.78 -15.81 -14.59
C LEU A 104 21.47 -16.23 -13.28
N MET A 105 21.55 -15.32 -12.29
CA MET A 105 22.14 -15.64 -10.99
C MET A 105 21.36 -16.71 -10.23
N ILE A 106 20.03 -16.70 -10.33
CA ILE A 106 19.19 -17.75 -9.75
C ILE A 106 19.44 -19.08 -10.45
N GLU A 107 19.49 -19.10 -11.79
CA GLU A 107 19.73 -20.31 -12.58
C GLU A 107 21.10 -20.93 -12.24
N GLU A 108 22.15 -20.11 -12.12
CA GLU A 108 23.48 -20.55 -11.70
C GLU A 108 23.47 -21.14 -10.29
N ALA A 109 22.81 -20.47 -9.33
CA ALA A 109 22.68 -20.99 -7.97
C ALA A 109 21.92 -22.32 -7.91
N MET A 110 20.94 -22.53 -8.79
CA MET A 110 20.16 -23.76 -8.86
C MET A 110 21.01 -24.95 -9.34
N VAL A 111 22.06 -24.74 -10.14
CA VAL A 111 22.97 -25.83 -10.57
C VAL A 111 23.63 -26.52 -9.37
N HIS A 112 23.94 -25.77 -8.31
CA HIS A 112 24.57 -26.28 -7.09
C HIS A 112 23.58 -26.77 -6.01
N MET A 113 22.28 -26.80 -6.33
CA MET A 113 21.23 -27.33 -5.47
C MET A 113 20.84 -28.76 -5.87
N THR A 114 20.54 -29.58 -4.87
CA THR A 114 19.89 -30.88 -5.09
C THR A 114 18.41 -30.69 -5.47
N GLU A 115 17.80 -31.64 -6.17
CA GLU A 115 16.37 -31.57 -6.55
C GLU A 115 15.43 -31.36 -5.34
N LYS A 116 15.78 -31.94 -4.19
CA LYS A 116 15.02 -31.75 -2.94
C LYS A 116 15.18 -30.33 -2.37
N GLU A 117 16.34 -29.70 -2.56
CA GLU A 117 16.56 -28.30 -2.17
C GLU A 117 15.84 -27.35 -3.14
N LYS A 118 15.94 -27.58 -4.46
CA LYS A 118 15.20 -26.82 -5.48
C LYS A 118 13.71 -26.80 -5.21
N LYS A 119 13.11 -27.97 -4.93
CA LYS A 119 11.68 -28.09 -4.57
C LYS A 119 11.34 -27.24 -3.34
N VAL A 120 12.15 -27.30 -2.28
CA VAL A 120 11.93 -26.51 -1.06
C VAL A 120 12.04 -25.00 -1.33
N VAL A 121 13.02 -24.57 -2.14
CA VAL A 121 13.21 -23.16 -2.51
C VAL A 121 12.06 -22.64 -3.36
N GLN A 122 11.63 -23.40 -4.38
CA GLN A 122 10.50 -23.05 -5.24
C GLN A 122 9.21 -22.92 -4.43
N MET A 123 8.92 -23.87 -3.54
CA MET A 123 7.76 -23.79 -2.65
C MET A 123 7.88 -22.58 -1.71
N LYS A 124 9.07 -22.29 -1.17
CA LYS A 124 9.24 -21.11 -0.32
C LYS A 124 9.02 -19.81 -1.09
N ALA A 125 9.50 -19.72 -2.33
CA ALA A 125 9.30 -18.58 -3.21
C ALA A 125 7.83 -18.39 -3.63
N ALA A 126 7.08 -19.49 -3.78
CA ALA A 126 5.64 -19.47 -4.04
C ALA A 126 4.79 -19.11 -2.81
N GLY A 127 5.41 -18.87 -1.63
CA GLY A 127 4.72 -18.39 -0.43
C GLY A 127 4.28 -19.47 0.55
N PHE A 128 4.62 -20.75 0.32
CA PHE A 128 4.24 -21.83 1.23
C PHE A 128 4.95 -21.72 2.60
N THR A 129 4.24 -22.13 3.65
CA THR A 129 4.72 -22.14 5.03
C THR A 129 5.63 -23.36 5.29
N GLY A 130 6.48 -23.26 6.31
CA GLY A 130 7.40 -24.35 6.69
C GLY A 130 6.71 -25.71 6.93
N PRO A 131 5.57 -25.77 7.64
CA PRO A 131 4.79 -27.00 7.79
C PRO A 131 4.26 -27.56 6.46
N GLU A 132 3.70 -26.73 5.59
CA GLU A 132 3.18 -27.15 4.27
C GLU A 132 4.30 -27.73 3.38
N ILE A 133 5.46 -27.06 3.37
CA ILE A 133 6.65 -27.54 2.67
C ILE A 133 7.13 -28.87 3.27
N GLY A 134 7.10 -28.99 4.59
CA GLY A 134 7.48 -30.21 5.31
C GLY A 134 6.62 -31.40 4.88
N THR A 135 5.30 -31.23 4.91
CA THR A 135 4.33 -32.23 4.47
C THR A 135 4.56 -32.62 3.00
N ALA A 136 4.73 -31.65 2.10
CA ALA A 136 4.92 -31.92 0.67
C ALA A 136 6.30 -32.54 0.31
N CYS A 137 7.30 -32.36 1.19
CA CYS A 137 8.66 -32.86 1.00
C CYS A 137 8.99 -34.08 1.89
N GLY A 138 8.03 -34.58 2.67
CA GLY A 138 8.23 -35.72 3.58
C GLY A 138 9.26 -35.45 4.67
N VAL A 139 9.34 -34.21 5.17
CA VAL A 139 10.30 -33.80 6.22
C VAL A 139 9.62 -32.99 7.31
N THR A 140 10.21 -32.97 8.49
CA THR A 140 9.76 -32.10 9.58
C THR A 140 9.96 -30.63 9.22
N THR A 141 9.16 -29.74 9.82
CA THR A 141 9.31 -28.28 9.69
C THR A 141 10.74 -27.83 10.02
N SER A 142 11.35 -28.38 11.09
CA SER A 142 12.75 -28.12 11.44
C SER A 142 13.73 -28.64 10.38
N GLY A 143 13.43 -29.79 9.76
CA GLY A 143 14.17 -30.35 8.64
C GLY A 143 14.18 -29.46 7.40
N VAL A 144 13.08 -28.75 7.11
CA VAL A 144 12.99 -27.75 6.03
C VAL A 144 13.99 -26.62 6.27
N TYR A 145 13.94 -25.98 7.45
CA TYR A 145 14.84 -24.87 7.77
C TYR A 145 16.30 -25.31 7.87
N GLY A 146 16.58 -26.47 8.45
CA GLY A 146 17.93 -27.04 8.49
C GLY A 146 18.49 -27.39 7.10
N ARG A 147 17.63 -27.75 6.14
CA ARG A 147 18.01 -27.97 4.74
C ARG A 147 18.35 -26.64 4.06
N LEU A 148 17.49 -25.63 4.18
CA LEU A 148 17.74 -24.29 3.64
C LEU A 148 19.04 -23.68 4.21
N TYR A 149 19.29 -23.84 5.51
CA TYR A 149 20.51 -23.37 6.15
C TYR A 149 21.77 -24.02 5.57
N ARG A 150 21.80 -25.35 5.48
CA ARG A 150 22.97 -26.09 4.94
C ARG A 150 23.20 -25.79 3.47
N MET A 151 22.12 -25.72 2.68
CA MET A 151 22.15 -25.31 1.28
C MET A 151 22.78 -23.93 1.13
N ARG A 152 22.29 -22.92 1.86
CA ARG A 152 22.84 -21.55 1.81
C ARG A 152 24.31 -21.50 2.20
N LYS A 153 24.70 -22.22 3.25
CA LYS A 153 26.11 -22.33 3.68
C LYS A 153 27.00 -22.94 2.60
N ARG A 154 26.50 -23.91 1.85
CA ARG A 154 27.22 -24.54 0.73
C ARG A 154 27.34 -23.59 -0.46
N LEU A 155 26.24 -22.96 -0.87
CA LEU A 155 26.24 -21.99 -1.98
C LEU A 155 27.18 -20.82 -1.73
N ASN A 156 27.17 -20.23 -0.52
CA ASN A 156 28.08 -19.14 -0.17
C ASN A 156 29.55 -19.53 -0.34
N ARG A 157 29.93 -20.80 -0.08
CA ARG A 157 31.31 -21.25 -0.30
C ARG A 157 31.67 -21.37 -1.77
N VAL A 158 30.74 -21.83 -2.60
CA VAL A 158 30.95 -21.97 -4.05
C VAL A 158 31.13 -20.60 -4.69
N PHE A 159 30.24 -19.66 -4.37
CA PHE A 159 30.30 -18.31 -4.94
C PHE A 159 31.50 -17.50 -4.45
N SER A 160 31.88 -17.61 -3.16
CA SER A 160 33.11 -16.97 -2.67
C SER A 160 34.40 -17.57 -3.26
N ALA A 161 34.39 -18.84 -3.67
CA ALA A 161 35.53 -19.47 -4.34
C ALA A 161 35.66 -19.01 -5.80
N GLN A 162 34.54 -18.89 -6.52
CA GLN A 162 34.50 -18.39 -7.90
C GLN A 162 34.95 -16.92 -8.01
N GLU A 163 34.60 -16.06 -7.03
CA GLU A 163 35.12 -14.68 -6.98
C GLU A 163 36.65 -14.65 -6.85
N SER A 164 37.25 -15.59 -6.12
CA SER A 164 38.70 -15.64 -5.90
C SER A 164 39.49 -16.07 -7.14
N GLU A 165 38.91 -16.91 -8.01
CA GLU A 165 39.52 -17.35 -9.27
C GLU A 165 39.51 -16.26 -10.35
N VAL A 166 38.48 -15.40 -10.37
CA VAL A 166 38.40 -14.26 -11.32
C VAL A 166 39.48 -13.21 -11.05
N TYR A 167 39.89 -13.01 -9.79
CA TYR A 167 41.00 -12.11 -9.41
C TYR A 167 42.40 -12.75 -9.48
N ALA A 168 42.52 -14.05 -9.76
CA ALA A 168 43.81 -14.73 -9.90
C ALA A 168 44.39 -14.64 -11.33
N TYR A 169 43.60 -14.15 -12.29
CA TYR A 169 43.97 -14.02 -13.71
C TYR A 169 43.87 -12.56 -14.24
N THR A 170 43.74 -11.59 -13.35
CA THR A 170 43.94 -10.15 -13.61
C THR A 170 45.19 -9.66 -12.91
#